data_AF-A0A7J4PPB0-F1
#
_entry.id   AF-A0A7J4PPB0-F1
#
_cell.length_a   1.000
_cell.length_b   1.000
_cell.length_c   1.000
_cell.angle_alpha   90.00
_cell.angle_beta   90.00
_cell.angle_gamma   90.00
#
_symmetry.space_group_name_H-M   'P 1'
#
loop_
_entity.id
_entity.type
_entity.pdbx_description
1 polymer ?
#
loop_
_entity_poly.entity_id
_entity_poly.type
_entity_poly.pdbx_seq_one_letter_code
_entity_poly.pdbx_strand_id
1 'polypeptide(L)'
;MLRTLNSEFDLARLMPCDEELVIAFVPTNRDIYRILQTCHKLKSVYIHPDTFKEMPCVGQTLLYMQKVELVVDDDVPESPSQQGGYAAQNKEEAPTKARPSRLVLVSR
;
A
#
# COMPACT_ATOMS: atom_id res chain seq x y z
N MET A 1 1.79 14.43 5.73
CA MET A 1 0.32 14.29 5.59
C MET A 1 0.07 12.91 5.01
N LEU A 2 -0.82 12.14 5.64
CA LEU A 2 -1.22 10.81 5.20
C LEU A 2 -2.43 10.91 4.26
N ARG A 3 -2.36 10.27 3.10
CA ARG A 3 -3.46 10.24 2.12
C ARG A 3 -3.74 8.83 1.63
N THR A 4 -5.02 8.48 1.56
CA THR A 4 -5.48 7.19 1.03
C THR A 4 -5.86 7.30 -0.43
N LEU A 5 -5.39 6.34 -1.23
CA LEU A 5 -5.73 6.13 -2.63
C LEU A 5 -6.54 4.83 -2.73
N ASN A 6 -7.83 4.94 -3.04
CA ASN A 6 -8.72 3.80 -3.16
C ASN A 6 -8.79 3.28 -4.61
N SER A 7 -8.34 4.09 -5.56
CA SER A 7 -8.28 3.73 -6.99
C SER A 7 -7.20 4.54 -7.73
N GLU A 8 -6.91 4.15 -8.96
CA GLU A 8 -6.01 4.89 -9.86
C GLU A 8 -6.47 6.33 -10.14
N PHE A 9 -7.78 6.63 -10.01
CA PHE A 9 -8.31 7.97 -10.21
C PHE A 9 -7.87 8.96 -9.11
N ASP A 10 -7.62 8.45 -7.90
CA ASP A 10 -7.16 9.27 -6.78
C ASP A 10 -5.74 9.83 -7.01
N LEU A 11 -4.98 9.26 -7.96
CA LEU A 11 -3.67 9.78 -8.36
C LEU A 11 -3.73 11.23 -8.85
N ALA A 12 -4.85 11.65 -9.45
CA ALA A 12 -5.04 13.02 -9.91
C ALA A 12 -5.10 14.04 -8.76
N ARG A 13 -5.30 13.57 -7.52
CA ARG A 13 -5.44 14.41 -6.33
C ARG A 13 -4.14 14.54 -5.54
N LEU A 14 -3.09 13.81 -5.94
CA LEU A 14 -1.80 13.82 -5.26
C LEU A 14 -1.20 15.21 -5.23
N MET A 15 -0.60 15.55 -4.09
CA MET A 15 0.06 16.82 -3.87
C MET A 15 1.57 16.61 -3.72
N PRO A 16 2.41 17.55 -4.18
CA PRO A 16 3.85 17.42 -4.06
C PRO A 16 4.38 17.32 -2.63
N CYS A 17 3.60 17.78 -1.65
CA CYS A 17 3.91 17.73 -0.23
C CYS A 17 3.35 16.50 0.50
N ASP A 18 2.65 15.58 -0.18
CA ASP A 18 2.24 14.33 0.43
C ASP A 18 3.51 13.52 0.80
N GLU A 19 3.63 13.16 2.07
CA GLU A 19 4.80 12.45 2.61
C GLU A 19 4.50 10.98 2.87
N GLU A 20 3.23 10.62 3.02
CA GLU A 20 2.79 9.27 3.34
C GLU A 20 1.53 8.93 2.55
N LEU A 21 1.49 7.74 1.96
CA LEU A 21 0.35 7.26 1.18
C LEU A 21 -0.14 5.91 1.67
N VAL A 22 -1.45 5.70 1.69
CA VAL A 22 -2.07 4.37 1.80
C VAL A 22 -2.59 3.99 0.42
N ILE A 23 -2.19 2.83 -0.11
CA ILE A 23 -2.63 2.33 -1.42
C ILE A 23 -3.53 1.11 -1.21
N ALA A 24 -4.83 1.28 -1.46
CA ALA A 24 -5.86 0.24 -1.31
C ALA A 24 -6.32 -0.34 -2.67
N PHE A 25 -5.41 -0.42 -3.63
CA PHE A 25 -5.61 -1.05 -4.94
C PHE A 25 -4.27 -1.58 -5.45
N VAL A 26 -4.26 -2.53 -6.40
CA VAL A 26 -3.00 -3.04 -6.96
C VAL A 26 -2.40 -2.02 -7.93
N PRO A 27 -1.27 -1.36 -7.60
CA PRO A 27 -0.74 -0.31 -8.45
C PRO A 27 0.09 -0.90 -9.59
N THR A 28 -0.01 -0.33 -10.80
CA THR A 28 0.89 -0.68 -11.90
C THR A 28 2.24 0.04 -11.77
N ASN A 29 3.25 -0.38 -12.55
CA ASN A 29 4.52 0.35 -12.65
C ASN A 29 4.32 1.82 -13.07
N ARG A 30 3.31 2.08 -13.91
CA ARG A 30 2.98 3.43 -14.37
C ARG A 30 2.43 4.27 -13.22
N ASP A 31 1.57 3.70 -12.38
CA ASP A 31 1.00 4.40 -11.23
C ASP A 31 2.07 4.78 -10.23
N ILE A 32 2.97 3.83 -9.91
CA ILE A 32 4.10 4.06 -9.00
C ILE A 32 5.02 5.15 -9.54
N TYR A 33 5.31 5.13 -10.84
CA TYR A 33 6.10 6.19 -11.47
C TYR A 33 5.43 7.56 -11.33
N ARG A 34 4.11 7.66 -11.57
CA ARG A 34 3.34 8.90 -11.41
C ARG A 34 3.31 9.39 -9.96
N ILE A 35 3.17 8.48 -9.00
CA ILE A 35 3.24 8.78 -7.57
C ILE A 35 4.59 9.43 -7.25
N LEU A 36 5.70 8.77 -7.63
CA LEU A 36 7.05 9.26 -7.36
C LEU A 36 7.35 10.60 -8.04
N GLN A 37 6.86 10.81 -9.26
CA GLN A 37 7.01 12.10 -9.95
C GLN A 37 6.22 13.23 -9.29
N THR A 38 5.02 12.93 -8.77
CA THR A 38 4.15 13.95 -8.19
C THR A 38 4.58 14.28 -6.76
N CYS A 39 4.80 13.26 -5.93
CA CYS A 39 5.10 13.37 -4.51
C CYS A 39 6.61 13.31 -4.22
N HIS A 40 7.34 14.37 -4.56
CA HIS A 40 8.81 14.43 -4.37
C HIS A 40 9.28 14.37 -2.90
N LYS A 41 8.35 14.50 -1.93
CA LYS A 41 8.62 14.36 -0.48
C LYS A 41 8.11 13.05 0.11
N LEU A 42 7.66 12.11 -0.73
CA LEU A 42 7.15 10.83 -0.27
C LEU A 42 8.22 10.08 0.52
N LYS A 43 7.85 9.63 1.72
CA LYS A 43 8.69 8.88 2.65
C LYS A 43 8.22 7.46 2.80
N SER A 44 6.90 7.25 2.89
CA SER A 44 6.34 5.92 3.18
C SER A 44 5.07 5.64 2.37
N VAL A 45 4.90 4.38 2.00
CA VAL A 45 3.71 3.82 1.35
C VAL A 45 3.24 2.63 2.18
N TYR A 46 1.98 2.68 2.62
CA TYR A 46 1.31 1.63 3.35
C TYR A 46 0.45 0.82 2.39
N ILE A 47 0.55 -0.50 2.45
CA ILE A 47 -0.12 -1.41 1.52
C ILE A 47 -0.54 -2.71 2.23
N HIS A 48 -1.70 -3.25 1.86
CA HIS A 48 -2.15 -4.54 2.37
C HIS A 48 -1.22 -5.68 1.88
N PRO A 49 -0.94 -6.73 2.68
CA PRO A 49 -0.08 -7.84 2.27
C PRO A 49 -0.47 -8.51 0.96
N ASP A 50 -1.77 -8.67 0.69
CA ASP A 50 -2.22 -9.33 -0.54
C ASP A 50 -2.04 -8.44 -1.77
N THR A 51 -2.25 -7.13 -1.63
CA THR A 51 -1.93 -6.16 -2.67
C THR A 51 -0.42 -6.08 -2.91
N PHE A 52 0.40 -6.18 -1.86
CA PHE A 52 1.85 -6.22 -1.97
C PHE A 52 2.37 -7.42 -2.78
N LYS A 53 1.75 -8.60 -2.63
CA LYS A 53 2.12 -9.81 -3.40
C LYS A 53 1.87 -9.64 -4.90
N GLU A 54 0.83 -8.91 -5.26
CA GLU A 54 0.45 -8.66 -6.66
C GLU A 54 1.18 -7.45 -7.27
N MET A 55 1.77 -6.60 -6.42
CA MET A 55 2.48 -5.40 -6.84
C MET A 55 3.71 -5.76 -7.69
N PRO A 56 3.92 -5.09 -8.85
CA PRO A 56 5.01 -5.44 -9.75
C PRO A 56 6.39 -5.18 -9.13
N CYS A 57 7.32 -6.13 -9.29
CA CYS A 57 8.66 -6.06 -8.71
C CYS A 57 9.46 -4.81 -9.13
N VAL A 58 9.29 -4.35 -10.38
CA VAL A 58 9.92 -3.12 -10.89
C VAL A 58 9.45 -1.91 -10.08
N GLY A 59 8.15 -1.82 -9.82
CA GLY A 59 7.55 -0.80 -8.98
C GLY A 59 8.09 -0.81 -7.55
N GLN A 60 8.20 -1.98 -6.94
CA GLN A 60 8.82 -2.14 -5.61
C GLN A 60 10.29 -1.65 -5.63
N THR A 61 11.02 -1.99 -6.69
CA THR A 61 12.42 -1.57 -6.88
C THR A 61 12.54 -0.04 -7.02
N LEU A 62 11.63 0.60 -7.73
CA LEU A 62 11.61 2.06 -7.89
C LEU A 62 11.40 2.76 -6.54
N LEU A 63 10.46 2.29 -5.71
CA LEU A 63 10.25 2.82 -4.36
C LEU A 63 11.52 2.67 -3.50
N TYR A 64 12.13 1.48 -3.52
CA TYR A 64 13.39 1.22 -2.83
C TYR A 64 14.53 2.16 -3.27
N MET A 65 14.70 2.36 -4.58
CA MET A 65 15.72 3.26 -5.12
C MET A 65 15.49 4.72 -4.73
N GLN A 66 14.23 5.15 -4.61
CA GLN A 66 13.86 6.48 -4.14
C GLN A 66 13.88 6.62 -2.61
N LYS A 67 14.28 5.56 -1.88
CA LYS A 67 14.29 5.51 -0.41
C LYS A 67 12.91 5.76 0.19
N VAL A 68 11.86 5.35 -0.52
CA VAL A 68 10.50 5.31 0.01
C VAL A 68 10.32 3.99 0.73
N GLU A 69 9.94 4.05 1.99
CA GLU A 69 9.64 2.89 2.81
C GLU A 69 8.31 2.26 2.36
N LEU A 70 8.33 0.96 2.09
CA LEU A 70 7.13 0.21 1.76
C LEU A 70 6.71 -0.60 2.99
N VAL A 71 5.66 -0.13 3.66
CA VAL A 71 5.13 -0.69 4.90
C VAL A 71 3.98 -1.62 4.56
N VAL A 72 4.13 -2.90 4.88
CA VAL A 72 3.07 -3.89 4.72
C VAL A 72 2.28 -3.94 6.01
N ASP A 73 0.98 -3.64 5.94
CA ASP A 73 0.10 -3.45 7.10
C ASP A 73 -1.27 -4.08 6.86
N ASP A 74 -1.71 -4.94 7.78
CA ASP A 74 -3.00 -5.64 7.75
C ASP A 74 -4.19 -4.69 7.99
N ASP A 75 -3.94 -3.49 8.55
CA ASP A 75 -4.99 -2.48 8.79
C ASP A 75 -5.34 -1.69 7.51
N VAL A 76 -4.60 -1.86 6.42
CA VAL A 76 -4.91 -1.25 5.12
C VAL A 76 -6.04 -2.01 4.44
N PRO A 77 -7.10 -1.32 3.93
CA PRO A 77 -8.19 -1.99 3.24
C PRO A 77 -7.71 -2.85 2.06
N GLU A 78 -8.20 -4.09 2.00
CA GLU A 78 -7.97 -4.97 0.86
C GLU A 78 -8.47 -4.34 -0.44
N SER A 79 -7.72 -4.56 -1.52
CA SER A 79 -8.13 -4.09 -2.83
C SER A 79 -9.46 -4.74 -3.25
N PRO A 80 -10.48 -3.97 -3.66
CA PRO A 80 -11.80 -4.51 -4.00
C PRO A 80 -11.77 -5.47 -5.21
N SER A 81 -10.69 -5.47 -6.00
CA SER A 81 -10.44 -6.44 -7.07
C SER A 81 -10.36 -7.91 -6.58
N GLN A 82 -10.17 -8.15 -5.27
CA GLN A 82 -10.13 -9.50 -4.69
C GLN A 82 -11.49 -9.99 -4.13
N GLN A 83 -12.54 -9.15 -4.06
CA GLN A 83 -13.87 -9.57 -3.58
C GLN A 83 -14.60 -10.59 -4.49
N GLY A 84 -14.02 -10.95 -5.63
CA GLY A 84 -14.57 -11.93 -6.58
C GLY A 84 -14.12 -13.39 -6.38
N GLY A 85 -13.25 -13.70 -5.42
CA GLY A 85 -12.64 -15.03 -5.30
C GLY A 85 -12.64 -15.56 -3.87
N TYR A 86 -13.70 -16.29 -3.50
CA TYR A 86 -13.82 -17.12 -2.30
C TYR A 86 -13.80 -16.39 -0.95
N ALA A 87 -14.99 -16.03 -0.45
CA ALA A 87 -15.56 -16.58 0.80
C ALA A 87 -16.68 -15.68 1.32
N ALA A 88 -17.90 -15.96 0.85
CA ALA A 88 -19.07 -15.76 1.71
C ALA A 88 -19.03 -16.84 2.81
N GLN A 89 -18.33 -16.59 3.92
CA GLN A 89 -18.59 -17.31 5.17
C GLN A 89 -18.53 -16.35 6.35
N ASN A 90 -19.72 -16.15 6.91
CA ASN A 90 -20.01 -15.56 8.22
C ASN A 90 -18.90 -15.82 9.25
N LYS A 91 -18.41 -14.77 9.91
CA LYS A 91 -17.97 -14.86 11.30
C LYS A 91 -18.44 -13.65 12.11
N GLU A 92 -19.39 -13.99 12.96
CA GLU A 92 -19.83 -13.38 14.21
C GLU A 92 -18.76 -12.64 15.03
N GLU A 93 -19.26 -11.71 15.84
CA GLU A 93 -18.55 -10.74 16.68
C GLU A 93 -17.63 -11.31 17.80
N ALA A 94 -16.65 -10.44 18.15
CA ALA A 94 -16.08 -10.16 19.48
C ALA A 94 -14.80 -10.93 19.94
N PRO A 95 -14.05 -10.42 20.96
CA PRO A 95 -12.87 -9.57 20.77
C PRO A 95 -11.58 -10.11 21.45
N THR A 96 -10.48 -9.34 21.34
CA THR A 96 -9.18 -9.42 22.06
C THR A 96 -8.11 -10.39 21.56
N LYS A 97 -6.97 -9.84 21.09
CA LYS A 97 -5.70 -9.71 21.84
C LYS A 97 -4.58 -9.26 20.90
N ALA A 98 -3.96 -8.15 21.25
CA ALA A 98 -2.74 -7.63 20.65
C ALA A 98 -1.65 -8.70 20.52
N ARG A 99 -1.08 -8.87 19.31
CA ARG A 99 0.19 -9.57 19.08
C ARG A 99 0.91 -8.98 17.85
N PRO A 100 2.25 -9.04 17.84
CA PRO A 100 3.07 -7.90 17.42
C PRO A 100 3.35 -7.88 15.92
N SER A 101 3.38 -6.66 15.37
CA SER A 101 3.83 -6.34 14.02
C SER A 101 5.22 -6.91 13.79
N ARG A 102 5.37 -7.77 12.77
CA ARG A 102 6.64 -8.42 12.46
C ARG A 102 7.48 -7.50 11.56
N LEU A 103 8.35 -6.71 12.19
CA LEU A 103 9.34 -5.89 11.50
C LEU A 103 10.35 -6.81 10.77
N VAL A 104 10.42 -6.73 9.44
CA VAL A 104 11.46 -7.42 8.67
C VAL A 104 12.61 -6.44 8.44
N LEU A 105 13.67 -6.59 9.23
CA LEU A 105 14.91 -5.82 9.07
C LEU A 105 15.84 -6.58 8.09
N VAL A 106 16.12 -6.00 6.93
CA VAL A 106 17.16 -6.51 6.01
C VAL A 106 18.45 -5.76 6.30
N SER A 107 19.46 -6.50 6.78
CA SER A 107 20.83 -5.99 6.98
C SER A 107 21.71 -6.36 5.78
N ARG A 108 22.71 -5.51 5.53
CA ARG A 108 23.49 -5.34 4.28
C ARG A 108 24.23 -6.57 3.77
#